data_AF-A0A2I1TXR1-F1
#
_entry.id   AF-A0A2I1TXR1-F1
#
_cell.length_a   1.000
_cell.length_b   1.000
_cell.length_c   1.000
_cell.angle_alpha   90.00
_cell.angle_beta   90.00
_cell.angle_gamma   90.00
#
_symmetry.space_group_name_H-M   'P 1'
#
loop_
_entity.id
_entity.type
_entity.pdbx_description
1 polymer ?
#
loop_
_entity_poly.entity_id
_entity_poly.type
_entity_poly.pdbx_seq_one_letter_code
_entity_poly.pdbx_strand_id
1 'polypeptide(L)'
;MWLQHLSLKTFRNYKDTKIDFNPKLNIFLGRNAQGKTNMLEAIYFLALTRSHRTRTDKNLIHFDEEQLHLSGLVQKETGSIPLEIELTQKGRVTKVNHLKQARLSDYVGHMNVVLFAPEDLQLIKGAPSVRRKFIDMELGQIKPIYLSDLTNYNHILKQRNTYLKSAQTIDETFLSVLDDQLIDYGCRVMNHRLDFIKKLEHFGRKKHFELSNQIEELSISYQSSVKPTDKEDLSESFKIALEKSRSRDLFKKNTGVGPHRDDISFYINGMDASFGSQGQHRSLVLSIKLAEIELMENITTESPILLLDDVMSELDNTRQLKLLETISQSIQTFITTTSLDHLQNLPENLSIFAIQDGQVSVNKN
;
A
#
# COMPACT_ATOMS: atom_id res chain seq x y z
N MET A 1 13.02 -6.80 10.35
CA MET A 1 13.63 -6.55 9.02
C MET A 1 14.02 -5.08 8.91
N TRP A 2 15.08 -4.74 8.14
CA TRP A 2 15.47 -3.35 7.86
C TRP A 2 16.21 -3.21 6.52
N LEU A 3 16.15 -2.03 5.89
CA LEU A 3 16.89 -1.68 4.67
C LEU A 3 18.26 -1.12 5.05
N GLN A 4 19.32 -1.85 4.72
CA GLN A 4 20.69 -1.45 5.03
C GLN A 4 21.27 -0.46 4.03
N HIS A 5 21.10 -0.76 2.75
CA HIS A 5 21.71 0.00 1.67
C HIS A 5 20.67 0.35 0.62
N LEU A 6 20.79 1.52 0.01
CA LEU A 6 20.00 1.92 -1.15
C LEU A 6 20.90 2.62 -2.18
N SER A 7 20.83 2.16 -3.43
CA SER A 7 21.45 2.78 -4.58
C SER A 7 20.39 3.25 -5.56
N LEU A 8 20.41 4.53 -5.88
CA LEU A 8 19.57 5.18 -6.87
C LEU A 8 20.45 5.54 -8.07
N LYS A 9 20.06 5.14 -9.26
CA LYS A 9 20.59 5.68 -10.51
C LYS A 9 19.43 6.22 -11.35
N THR A 10 19.55 7.48 -11.72
CA THR A 10 18.64 8.21 -12.61
C THR A 10 17.16 8.11 -12.18
N PHE A 11 16.92 8.27 -10.87
CA PHE A 11 15.59 8.22 -10.25
C PHE A 11 15.14 9.63 -9.83
N ARG A 12 14.04 10.12 -10.42
CA ARG A 12 13.50 11.47 -10.17
C ARG A 12 14.59 12.54 -10.32
N ASN A 13 14.95 13.24 -9.25
CA ASN A 13 16.01 14.25 -9.22
C ASN A 13 17.37 13.70 -8.74
N TYR A 14 17.48 12.40 -8.45
CA TYR A 14 18.73 11.73 -8.08
C TYR A 14 19.40 11.13 -9.32
N LYS A 15 20.64 11.55 -9.61
CA LYS A 15 21.43 11.03 -10.74
C LYS A 15 22.18 9.74 -10.38
N ASP A 16 22.99 9.78 -9.33
CA ASP A 16 23.65 8.60 -8.76
C ASP A 16 23.84 8.86 -7.27
N THR A 17 23.17 8.07 -6.43
CA THR A 17 23.18 8.22 -4.98
C THR A 17 23.27 6.86 -4.33
N LYS A 18 24.17 6.72 -3.35
CA LYS A 18 24.32 5.51 -2.52
C LYS A 18 24.27 5.90 -1.06
N ILE A 19 23.45 5.20 -0.29
CA ILE A 19 23.21 5.55 1.12
C ILE A 19 23.17 4.27 1.94
N ASP A 20 23.89 4.30 3.07
CA ASP A 20 23.76 3.32 4.14
C ASP A 20 22.88 3.92 5.24
N PHE A 21 21.90 3.15 5.69
CA PHE A 21 20.92 3.62 6.66
C PHE A 21 21.21 3.12 8.08
N ASN A 22 20.68 3.87 9.04
CA ASN A 22 20.59 3.43 10.42
C ASN A 22 19.50 2.34 10.52
N PRO A 23 19.71 1.25 11.28
CA PRO A 23 18.70 0.21 11.47
C PRO A 23 17.47 0.68 12.24
N LYS A 24 17.53 1.84 12.91
CA LYS A 24 16.43 2.47 13.63
C LYS A 24 15.93 3.69 12.89
N LEU A 25 16.35 4.88 13.28
CA LEU A 25 15.73 6.13 12.82
C LEU A 25 16.59 6.84 11.77
N ASN A 26 15.96 7.21 10.65
CA ASN A 26 16.57 7.91 9.53
C ASN A 26 15.76 9.17 9.21
N ILE A 27 16.39 10.34 9.25
CA ILE A 27 15.72 11.62 9.03
C ILE A 27 16.27 12.26 7.77
N PHE A 28 15.39 12.48 6.80
CA PHE A 28 15.66 13.27 5.61
C PHE A 28 15.27 14.74 5.89
N LEU A 29 16.28 15.59 6.05
CA LEU A 29 16.12 17.01 6.38
C LEU A 29 16.41 17.88 5.15
N GLY A 30 15.55 18.84 4.85
CA GLY A 30 15.77 19.77 3.74
C GLY A 30 14.53 20.59 3.40
N ARG A 31 14.69 21.63 2.57
CA ARG A 31 13.57 22.46 2.12
C ARG A 31 12.59 21.66 1.26
N ASN A 32 11.40 22.22 1.02
CA ASN A 32 10.43 21.62 0.11
C ASN A 32 11.02 21.51 -1.31
N ALA A 33 10.55 20.51 -2.06
CA ALA A 33 10.98 20.22 -3.43
C ALA A 33 12.47 19.82 -3.62
N GLN A 34 13.22 19.56 -2.54
CA GLN A 34 14.64 19.17 -2.64
C GLN A 34 14.87 17.67 -2.94
N GLY A 35 13.83 16.84 -2.84
CA GLY A 35 13.92 15.39 -3.12
C GLY A 35 13.68 14.47 -1.93
N LYS A 36 13.31 14.99 -0.75
CA LYS A 36 12.99 14.18 0.44
C LYS A 36 11.92 13.11 0.16
N THR A 37 10.76 13.52 -0.34
CA THR A 37 9.68 12.63 -0.76
C THR A 37 10.11 11.68 -1.89
N ASN A 38 11.02 12.10 -2.79
CA ASN A 38 11.54 11.22 -3.84
C ASN A 38 12.41 10.09 -3.26
N MET A 39 13.09 10.32 -2.13
CA MET A 39 13.83 9.27 -1.42
C MET A 39 12.88 8.24 -0.80
N LEU A 40 11.83 8.68 -0.10
CA LEU A 40 10.79 7.78 0.41
C LEU A 40 10.08 7.05 -0.72
N GLU A 41 9.79 7.74 -1.82
CA GLU A 41 9.20 7.15 -3.02
C GLU A 41 10.09 6.05 -3.61
N ALA A 42 11.42 6.22 -3.58
CA ALA A 42 12.35 5.18 -4.03
C ALA A 42 12.32 3.95 -3.11
N ILE A 43 12.34 4.15 -1.79
CA ILE A 43 12.23 3.04 -0.80
C ILE A 43 10.91 2.29 -0.99
N TYR A 44 9.79 3.02 -1.11
CA TYR A 44 8.47 2.45 -1.37
C TYR A 44 8.41 1.73 -2.72
N PHE A 45 9.03 2.30 -3.77
CA PHE A 45 9.09 1.68 -5.10
C PHE A 45 9.93 0.40 -5.09
N LEU A 46 11.03 0.34 -4.33
CA LEU A 46 11.82 -0.87 -4.15
C LEU A 46 10.98 -2.01 -3.53
N ALA A 47 10.12 -1.69 -2.57
CA ALA A 47 9.27 -2.68 -1.90
C ALA A 47 8.11 -3.18 -2.79
N LEU A 48 7.42 -2.25 -3.47
CA LEU A 48 6.11 -2.52 -4.10
C LEU A 48 6.11 -2.46 -5.62
N THR A 49 7.21 -2.05 -6.25
CA THR A 49 7.34 -1.83 -7.70
C THR A 49 6.35 -0.79 -8.26
N ARG A 50 5.78 0.05 -7.40
CA ARG A 50 4.77 1.05 -7.73
C ARG A 50 5.00 2.32 -6.92
N SER A 51 4.75 3.46 -7.54
CA SER A 51 4.75 4.73 -6.84
C SER A 51 3.42 4.97 -6.11
N HIS A 52 3.49 5.62 -4.95
CA HIS A 52 2.30 6.14 -4.27
C HIS A 52 1.76 7.42 -4.94
N ARG A 53 2.61 8.16 -5.66
CA ARG A 53 2.33 9.50 -6.25
C ARG A 53 1.95 9.48 -7.72
N THR A 54 2.49 8.54 -8.51
CA THR A 54 2.24 8.44 -9.96
C THR A 54 1.79 7.05 -10.37
N ARG A 55 0.93 6.98 -11.40
CA ARG A 55 0.55 5.72 -12.06
C ARG A 55 1.46 5.37 -13.24
N THR A 56 2.30 6.32 -13.66
CA THR A 56 3.17 6.18 -14.83
C THR A 56 4.61 6.02 -14.36
N ASP A 57 5.13 4.80 -14.44
CA ASP A 57 6.50 4.46 -14.01
C ASP A 57 7.56 5.30 -14.73
N LYS A 58 7.33 5.70 -15.99
CA LYS A 58 8.25 6.59 -16.74
C LYS A 58 8.52 7.91 -16.03
N ASN A 59 7.57 8.42 -15.24
CA ASN A 59 7.74 9.66 -14.49
C ASN A 59 8.73 9.52 -13.32
N LEU A 60 9.17 8.30 -13.00
CA LEU A 60 10.20 8.02 -12.00
C LEU A 60 11.61 8.10 -12.58
N ILE A 61 11.77 8.03 -13.90
CA ILE A 61 13.06 8.19 -14.56
C ILE A 61 13.46 9.67 -14.50
N HIS A 62 14.74 9.94 -14.26
CA HIS A 62 15.29 11.29 -14.34
C HIS A 62 15.00 11.89 -15.73
N PHE A 63 14.70 13.20 -15.77
CA PHE A 63 14.14 13.85 -16.96
C PHE A 63 14.97 13.66 -18.23
N ASP A 64 16.30 13.71 -18.11
CA ASP A 64 17.25 13.58 -19.23
C ASP A 64 17.67 12.13 -19.53
N GLU A 65 17.00 11.14 -18.96
CA GLU A 65 17.45 9.74 -18.97
C GLU A 65 16.35 8.80 -19.50
N GLU A 66 16.75 7.66 -20.05
CA GLU A 66 15.82 6.69 -20.65
C GLU A 66 15.56 5.45 -19.78
N GLN A 67 16.34 5.30 -18.73
CA GLN A 67 16.31 4.16 -17.83
C GLN A 67 16.57 4.61 -16.40
N LEU A 68 16.09 3.83 -15.43
CA LEU A 68 16.49 3.94 -14.03
C LEU A 68 16.92 2.57 -13.51
N HIS A 69 17.84 2.60 -12.55
CA HIS A 69 18.21 1.44 -11.77
C HIS A 69 18.12 1.77 -10.29
N LEU A 70 17.40 0.91 -9.57
CA LEU A 70 17.17 1.01 -8.14
C LEU A 70 17.58 -0.30 -7.50
N SER A 71 18.42 -0.28 -6.48
CA SER A 71 18.77 -1.48 -5.73
C SER A 71 18.89 -1.19 -4.25
N GLY A 72 18.63 -2.21 -3.43
CA GLY A 72 18.82 -2.13 -2.00
C GLY A 72 19.13 -3.47 -1.37
N LEU A 73 19.80 -3.43 -0.22
CA LEU A 73 20.12 -4.62 0.58
C LEU A 73 19.22 -4.64 1.81
N VAL A 74 18.31 -5.60 1.86
CA VAL A 74 17.38 -5.77 2.97
C VAL A 74 17.91 -6.84 3.91
N GLN A 75 17.98 -6.52 5.19
CA GLN A 75 18.33 -7.45 6.25
C GLN A 75 17.06 -8.03 6.88
N LYS A 76 16.91 -9.33 6.72
CA LYS A 76 15.85 -10.15 7.33
C LYS A 76 16.42 -11.01 8.44
N GLU A 77 15.56 -11.64 9.24
CA GLU A 77 16.04 -12.62 10.23
C GLU A 77 16.75 -13.81 9.59
N THR A 78 16.32 -14.19 8.38
CA THR A 78 16.88 -15.31 7.61
C THR A 78 18.15 -14.96 6.84
N GLY A 79 18.54 -13.68 6.80
CA GLY A 79 19.74 -13.21 6.11
C GLY A 79 19.50 -11.98 5.23
N SER A 80 20.53 -11.59 4.51
CA SER A 80 20.51 -10.42 3.62
C SER A 80 19.95 -10.78 2.25
N ILE A 81 19.02 -9.97 1.75
CA ILE A 81 18.38 -10.15 0.44
C ILE A 81 18.59 -8.88 -0.39
N PRO A 82 19.38 -8.94 -1.48
CA PRO A 82 19.46 -7.83 -2.41
C PRO A 82 18.21 -7.82 -3.31
N LEU A 83 17.60 -6.65 -3.40
CA LEU A 83 16.47 -6.35 -4.27
C LEU A 83 16.90 -5.36 -5.35
N GLU A 84 16.47 -5.58 -6.58
CA GLU A 84 16.77 -4.70 -7.72
C GLU A 84 15.52 -4.47 -8.56
N ILE A 85 15.35 -3.24 -9.02
CA ILE A 85 14.39 -2.85 -10.04
C ILE A 85 15.12 -2.06 -11.12
N GLU A 86 14.97 -2.51 -12.36
CA GLU A 86 15.40 -1.80 -13.55
C GLU A 86 14.16 -1.43 -14.36
N LEU A 87 14.05 -0.15 -14.75
CA LEU A 87 13.02 0.29 -15.67
C LEU A 87 13.70 0.83 -16.91
N THR A 88 13.36 0.25 -18.05
CA THR A 88 13.85 0.66 -19.36
C THR A 88 12.66 0.93 -20.28
N GLN A 89 12.93 1.41 -21.50
CA GLN A 89 11.90 1.51 -22.54
C GLN A 89 11.23 0.15 -22.88
N LYS A 90 11.94 -0.97 -22.65
CA LYS A 90 11.42 -2.33 -22.88
C LYS A 90 10.49 -2.81 -21.76
N GLY A 91 10.42 -2.09 -20.66
CA GLY A 91 9.62 -2.44 -19.48
C GLY A 91 10.46 -2.56 -18.22
N ARG A 92 9.81 -3.13 -17.20
CA ARG A 92 10.36 -3.28 -15.86
C ARG A 92 10.91 -4.70 -15.67
N VAL A 93 12.11 -4.80 -15.11
CA VAL A 93 12.73 -6.06 -14.69
C VAL A 93 12.98 -5.96 -13.19
N THR A 94 12.52 -6.95 -12.44
CA THR A 94 12.78 -7.03 -11.00
C THR A 94 13.63 -8.25 -10.68
N LYS A 95 14.50 -8.14 -9.67
CA LYS A 95 15.34 -9.25 -9.21
C LYS A 95 15.33 -9.35 -7.69
N VAL A 96 15.38 -10.59 -7.22
CA VAL A 96 15.55 -10.96 -5.82
C VAL A 96 16.77 -11.87 -5.77
N ASN A 97 17.74 -11.56 -4.92
CA ASN A 97 19.00 -12.30 -4.86
C ASN A 97 19.67 -12.43 -6.24
N HIS A 98 19.67 -11.34 -7.01
CA HIS A 98 20.17 -11.26 -8.39
C HIS A 98 19.45 -12.13 -9.43
N LEU A 99 18.41 -12.89 -9.04
CA LEU A 99 17.60 -13.71 -9.93
C LEU A 99 16.37 -12.92 -10.40
N LYS A 100 16.14 -12.92 -11.72
CA LYS A 100 14.98 -12.25 -12.34
C LYS A 100 13.67 -12.89 -11.89
N GLN A 101 12.73 -12.06 -11.48
CA GLN A 101 11.38 -12.50 -11.11
C GLN A 101 10.42 -12.28 -12.27
N ALA A 102 9.75 -13.35 -12.70
CA ALA A 102 8.81 -13.29 -13.82
C ALA A 102 7.44 -12.72 -13.41
N ARG A 103 7.03 -12.97 -12.15
CA ARG A 103 5.75 -12.54 -11.63
C ARG A 103 5.95 -11.53 -10.50
N LEU A 104 5.01 -10.60 -10.39
CA LEU A 104 5.01 -9.61 -9.32
C LEU A 104 4.88 -10.27 -7.93
N SER A 105 4.12 -11.37 -7.84
CA SER A 105 3.96 -12.20 -6.63
C SER A 105 5.26 -12.78 -6.10
N ASP A 106 6.27 -12.93 -6.97
CA ASP A 106 7.55 -13.54 -6.60
C ASP A 106 8.54 -12.48 -6.05
N TYR A 107 8.23 -11.20 -6.27
CA TYR A 107 9.04 -10.06 -5.83
C TYR A 107 8.43 -9.32 -4.63
N VAL A 108 7.12 -9.05 -4.64
CA VAL A 108 6.46 -8.30 -3.56
C VAL A 108 6.39 -9.16 -2.30
N GLY A 109 6.70 -8.56 -1.15
CA GLY A 109 6.72 -9.23 0.16
C GLY A 109 8.12 -9.61 0.66
N HIS A 110 9.18 -9.40 -0.14
CA HIS A 110 10.57 -9.51 0.37
C HIS A 110 10.98 -8.33 1.24
N MET A 111 10.32 -7.18 1.06
CA MET A 111 10.49 -5.96 1.84
C MET A 111 9.11 -5.35 2.10
N ASN A 112 8.60 -5.48 3.33
CA ASN A 112 7.35 -4.89 3.76
C ASN A 112 7.57 -3.44 4.20
N VAL A 113 6.72 -2.55 3.70
CA VAL A 113 6.74 -1.12 4.04
C VAL A 113 5.35 -0.64 4.42
N VAL A 114 5.28 0.25 5.40
CA VAL A 114 4.08 1.03 5.72
C VAL A 114 4.39 2.49 5.44
N LEU A 115 3.60 3.13 4.57
CA LEU A 115 3.75 4.55 4.25
C LEU A 115 2.63 5.35 4.92
N PHE A 116 3.03 6.40 5.62
CA PHE A 116 2.17 7.49 6.04
C PHE A 116 2.47 8.71 5.18
N ALA A 117 1.46 9.18 4.46
CA ALA A 117 1.56 10.35 3.61
C ALA A 117 0.28 11.22 3.72
N PRO A 118 0.33 12.51 3.36
CA PRO A 118 -0.82 13.41 3.45
C PRO A 118 -2.04 12.91 2.65
N GLU A 119 -1.81 12.15 1.58
CA GLU A 119 -2.88 11.59 0.75
C GLU A 119 -3.69 10.50 1.47
N ASP A 120 -3.23 9.95 2.60
CA ASP A 120 -3.95 8.90 3.33
C ASP A 120 -5.30 9.38 3.89
N LEU A 121 -5.53 10.69 4.01
CA LEU A 121 -6.87 11.24 4.30
C LEU A 121 -7.92 10.85 3.24
N GLN A 122 -7.47 10.51 2.02
CA GLN A 122 -8.33 9.97 0.96
C GLN A 122 -8.86 8.57 1.26
N LEU A 123 -8.32 7.86 2.26
CA LEU A 123 -8.95 6.62 2.72
C LEU A 123 -10.35 6.88 3.26
N ILE A 124 -10.60 8.05 3.86
CA ILE A 124 -11.89 8.38 4.47
C ILE A 124 -12.79 9.09 3.45
N LYS A 125 -12.28 10.14 2.79
CA LYS A 125 -13.09 11.00 1.91
C LYS A 125 -13.01 10.65 0.44
N GLY A 126 -12.06 9.81 0.07
CA GLY A 126 -11.77 9.50 -1.33
C GLY A 126 -12.74 8.50 -1.94
N ALA A 127 -12.48 8.19 -3.20
CA ALA A 127 -13.25 7.22 -3.95
C ALA A 127 -12.98 5.78 -3.48
N PRO A 128 -13.92 4.84 -3.70
CA PRO A 128 -13.73 3.41 -3.42
C PRO A 128 -12.46 2.80 -4.02
N SER A 129 -11.99 3.34 -5.15
CA SER A 129 -10.75 2.90 -5.80
C SER A 129 -9.50 3.16 -4.97
N VAL A 130 -9.47 4.20 -4.14
CA VAL A 130 -8.36 4.50 -3.23
C VAL A 130 -8.31 3.46 -2.12
N ARG A 131 -9.47 3.16 -1.52
CA ARG A 131 -9.58 2.15 -0.46
C ARG A 131 -9.31 0.74 -0.94
N ARG A 132 -9.79 0.36 -2.13
CA ARG A 132 -9.41 -0.92 -2.76
C ARG A 132 -7.91 -1.00 -3.02
N LYS A 133 -7.29 0.07 -3.53
CA LYS A 133 -5.84 0.14 -3.75
C LYS A 133 -5.08 -0.08 -2.44
N PHE A 134 -5.51 0.55 -1.35
CA PHE A 134 -4.94 0.34 -0.02
C PHE A 134 -5.01 -1.14 0.39
N ILE A 135 -6.19 -1.75 0.37
CA ILE A 135 -6.35 -3.18 0.72
C ILE A 135 -5.48 -4.07 -0.17
N ASP A 136 -5.47 -3.82 -1.48
CA ASP A 136 -4.72 -4.62 -2.44
C ASP A 136 -3.21 -4.51 -2.24
N MET A 137 -2.72 -3.33 -1.87
CA MET A 137 -1.32 -3.10 -1.54
C MET A 137 -0.95 -3.84 -0.27
N GLU A 138 -1.69 -3.63 0.83
CA GLU A 138 -1.32 -4.22 2.12
C GLU A 138 -1.44 -5.74 2.14
N LEU A 139 -2.51 -6.29 1.58
CA LEU A 139 -2.63 -7.75 1.40
C LEU A 139 -1.54 -8.32 0.49
N GLY A 140 -1.16 -7.59 -0.57
CA GLY A 140 -0.14 -8.01 -1.51
C GLY A 140 1.24 -8.18 -0.87
N GLN A 141 1.57 -7.35 0.13
CA GLN A 141 2.84 -7.43 0.87
C GLN A 141 2.93 -8.67 1.78
N ILE A 142 1.81 -9.10 2.35
CA ILE A 142 1.77 -10.16 3.37
C ILE A 142 1.31 -11.51 2.85
N LYS A 143 0.64 -11.57 1.68
CA LYS A 143 0.10 -12.81 1.09
C LYS A 143 0.38 -12.86 -0.42
N PRO A 144 1.49 -13.49 -0.87
CA PRO A 144 1.80 -13.65 -2.30
C PRO A 144 0.69 -14.33 -3.11
N ILE A 145 -0.03 -15.30 -2.51
CA ILE A 145 -1.17 -15.98 -3.14
C ILE A 145 -2.30 -15.01 -3.50
N TYR A 146 -2.57 -14.03 -2.65
CA TYR A 146 -3.58 -13.01 -2.91
C TYR A 146 -3.23 -12.19 -4.16
N LEU A 147 -1.95 -11.85 -4.33
CA LEU A 147 -1.51 -11.07 -5.48
C LEU A 147 -1.63 -11.86 -6.79
N SER A 148 -1.39 -13.17 -6.74
CA SER A 148 -1.65 -14.08 -7.86
C SER A 148 -3.14 -14.14 -8.21
N ASP A 149 -4.00 -14.37 -7.21
CA ASP A 149 -5.46 -14.44 -7.42
C ASP A 149 -6.03 -13.13 -7.95
N LEU A 150 -5.59 -11.99 -7.41
CA LEU A 150 -5.99 -10.66 -7.88
C LEU A 150 -5.51 -10.38 -9.31
N THR A 151 -4.31 -10.84 -9.68
CA THR A 151 -3.79 -10.69 -11.04
C THR A 151 -4.61 -11.50 -12.04
N ASN A 152 -4.92 -12.76 -11.71
CA ASN A 152 -5.75 -13.61 -12.54
C ASN A 152 -7.19 -13.08 -12.64
N TYR A 153 -7.78 -12.67 -11.53
CA TYR A 153 -9.09 -12.01 -11.51
C TYR A 153 -9.15 -10.81 -12.47
N ASN A 154 -8.17 -9.91 -12.39
CA ASN A 154 -8.11 -8.74 -13.26
C ASN A 154 -7.89 -9.10 -14.74
N HIS A 155 -7.15 -10.19 -15.01
CA HIS A 155 -6.97 -10.70 -16.36
C HIS A 155 -8.29 -11.19 -16.96
N ILE A 156 -9.03 -12.04 -16.24
CA ILE A 156 -10.34 -12.56 -16.66
C ILE A 156 -11.36 -11.43 -16.78
N LEU A 157 -11.40 -10.51 -15.82
CA LEU A 157 -12.25 -9.32 -15.88
C LEU A 157 -11.98 -8.49 -17.15
N LYS A 158 -10.71 -8.32 -17.52
CA LYS A 158 -10.32 -7.62 -18.75
C LYS A 158 -10.79 -8.39 -19.99
N GLN A 159 -10.60 -9.71 -20.04
CA GLN A 159 -11.07 -10.55 -21.14
C GLN A 159 -12.59 -10.45 -21.31
N ARG A 160 -13.36 -10.62 -20.21
CA ARG A 160 -14.82 -10.46 -20.19
C ARG A 160 -15.26 -9.09 -20.67
N ASN A 161 -14.66 -8.02 -20.15
CA ASN A 161 -15.01 -6.66 -20.55
C ASN A 161 -14.65 -6.36 -22.01
N THR A 162 -13.56 -6.93 -22.54
CA THR A 162 -13.24 -6.84 -23.97
C THR A 162 -14.29 -7.57 -24.80
N TYR A 163 -14.64 -8.79 -24.40
CA TYR A 163 -15.65 -9.61 -25.09
C TYR A 163 -17.02 -8.91 -25.17
N LEU A 164 -17.50 -8.38 -24.04
CA LEU A 164 -18.73 -7.57 -23.98
C LEU A 164 -18.69 -6.33 -24.91
N LYS A 165 -17.50 -5.80 -25.21
CA LYS A 165 -17.35 -4.63 -26.08
C LYS A 165 -17.30 -4.98 -27.56
N SER A 166 -16.58 -6.05 -27.91
CA SER A 166 -16.21 -6.39 -29.29
C SER A 166 -17.15 -7.38 -29.96
N ALA A 167 -17.86 -8.21 -29.20
CA ALA A 167 -18.76 -9.21 -29.78
C ALA A 167 -19.97 -8.54 -30.45
N GLN A 168 -20.25 -8.91 -31.70
CA GLN A 168 -21.47 -8.50 -32.41
C GLN A 168 -22.70 -9.24 -31.88
N THR A 169 -22.52 -10.52 -31.57
CA THR A 169 -23.49 -11.38 -30.89
C THR A 169 -22.76 -12.13 -29.80
N ILE A 170 -23.38 -12.19 -28.62
CA ILE A 170 -22.79 -12.81 -27.45
C ILE A 170 -23.09 -14.31 -27.48
N ASP A 171 -22.04 -15.11 -27.41
CA ASP A 171 -22.10 -16.53 -27.13
C ASP A 171 -22.16 -16.72 -25.61
N GLU A 172 -23.33 -17.12 -25.12
CA GLU A 172 -23.57 -17.35 -23.70
C GLU A 172 -22.71 -18.49 -23.12
N THR A 173 -22.31 -19.47 -23.93
CA THR A 173 -21.45 -20.58 -23.48
C THR A 173 -20.03 -20.09 -23.22
N PHE A 174 -19.50 -19.25 -24.11
CA PHE A 174 -18.20 -18.65 -23.88
C PHE A 174 -18.22 -17.66 -22.72
N LEU A 175 -19.29 -16.86 -22.61
CA LEU A 175 -19.45 -15.92 -21.49
C LEU A 175 -19.56 -16.65 -20.15
N SER A 176 -20.24 -17.80 -20.07
CA SER A 176 -20.34 -18.57 -18.83
C SER A 176 -18.99 -19.13 -18.38
N VAL A 177 -18.13 -19.57 -19.30
CA VAL A 177 -16.76 -20.00 -18.95
C VAL A 177 -15.95 -18.85 -18.33
N LEU A 178 -16.09 -17.63 -18.85
CA LEU A 178 -15.46 -16.45 -18.26
C LEU A 178 -16.06 -16.11 -16.90
N ASP A 179 -17.38 -16.25 -16.74
CA ASP A 179 -18.07 -16.01 -15.46
C ASP A 179 -17.59 -17.01 -14.39
N ASP A 180 -17.49 -18.30 -14.70
CA ASP A 180 -17.03 -19.33 -13.75
C ASP A 180 -15.61 -19.03 -13.24
N GLN A 181 -14.69 -18.65 -14.14
CA GLN A 181 -13.33 -18.24 -13.74
C GLN A 181 -13.32 -16.93 -12.94
N LEU A 182 -14.20 -15.98 -13.30
CA LEU A 182 -14.31 -14.70 -12.60
C LEU A 182 -14.85 -14.90 -11.17
N ILE A 183 -15.83 -15.79 -11.01
CA ILE A 183 -16.41 -16.17 -9.72
C ILE A 183 -15.34 -16.83 -8.85
N ASP A 184 -14.63 -17.81 -9.39
CA ASP A 184 -13.61 -18.57 -8.66
C ASP A 184 -12.52 -17.65 -8.07
N TYR A 185 -11.79 -16.91 -8.92
CA TYR A 185 -10.78 -15.97 -8.43
C TYR A 185 -11.39 -14.83 -7.60
N GLY A 186 -12.59 -14.38 -7.96
CA GLY A 186 -13.29 -13.32 -7.25
C GLY A 186 -13.62 -13.70 -5.81
N CYS A 187 -14.11 -14.92 -5.57
CA CYS A 187 -14.38 -15.44 -4.23
C CYS A 187 -13.12 -15.49 -3.37
N ARG A 188 -12.00 -15.97 -3.93
CA ARG A 188 -10.70 -16.02 -3.23
C ARG A 188 -10.24 -14.63 -2.79
N VAL A 189 -10.30 -13.65 -3.70
CA VAL A 189 -9.97 -12.25 -3.40
C VAL A 189 -10.87 -11.69 -2.29
N MET A 190 -12.18 -11.89 -2.39
CA MET A 190 -13.15 -11.38 -1.41
C MET A 190 -12.96 -12.01 -0.02
N ASN A 191 -12.69 -13.31 0.05
CA ASN A 191 -12.40 -14.00 1.30
C ASN A 191 -11.13 -13.46 1.97
N HIS A 192 -10.07 -13.22 1.20
CA HIS A 192 -8.85 -12.61 1.71
C HIS A 192 -9.09 -11.18 2.24
N ARG A 193 -9.90 -10.37 1.54
CA ARG A 193 -10.26 -9.01 1.97
C ARG A 193 -11.10 -9.03 3.24
N LEU A 194 -12.08 -9.92 3.34
CA LEU A 194 -12.90 -10.10 4.54
C LEU A 194 -12.05 -10.47 5.76
N ASP A 195 -11.13 -11.42 5.63
CA ASP A 195 -10.19 -11.80 6.71
C ASP A 195 -9.30 -10.62 7.12
N PHE A 196 -8.75 -9.90 6.13
CA PHE A 196 -7.91 -8.73 6.38
C PHE A 196 -8.64 -7.62 7.11
N ILE A 197 -9.85 -7.26 6.67
CA ILE A 197 -10.63 -6.17 7.27
C ILE A 197 -11.02 -6.50 8.71
N LYS A 198 -11.41 -7.75 9.00
CA LYS A 198 -11.71 -8.19 10.38
C LYS A 198 -10.50 -8.03 11.30
N LYS A 199 -9.32 -8.42 10.82
CA LYS A 199 -8.08 -8.27 11.59
C LYS A 199 -7.66 -6.81 11.74
N LEU A 200 -7.76 -6.03 10.66
CA LEU A 200 -7.48 -4.60 10.68
C LEU A 200 -8.39 -3.86 11.65
N GLU A 201 -9.68 -4.22 11.70
CA GLU A 201 -10.62 -3.66 12.67
C GLU A 201 -10.22 -4.01 14.11
N HIS A 202 -9.82 -5.26 14.37
CA HIS A 202 -9.40 -5.69 15.70
C HIS A 202 -8.24 -4.83 16.24
N PHE A 203 -7.17 -4.67 15.47
CA PHE A 203 -6.04 -3.84 15.86
C PHE A 203 -6.38 -2.34 15.82
N GLY A 204 -7.12 -1.90 14.79
CA GLY A 204 -7.54 -0.52 14.59
C GLY A 204 -8.39 0.02 15.72
N ARG A 205 -9.34 -0.78 16.22
CA ARG A 205 -10.21 -0.40 17.34
C ARG A 205 -9.41 -0.07 18.59
N LYS A 206 -8.46 -0.93 18.94
CA LYS A 206 -7.58 -0.70 20.09
C LYS A 206 -6.78 0.60 19.95
N LYS A 207 -6.09 0.77 18.80
CA LYS A 207 -5.28 1.97 18.54
C LYS A 207 -6.12 3.25 18.53
N HIS A 208 -7.32 3.20 17.94
CA HIS A 208 -8.21 4.35 17.87
C HIS A 208 -8.75 4.75 19.24
N PHE A 209 -9.12 3.77 20.06
CA PHE A 209 -9.54 4.00 21.43
C PHE A 209 -8.42 4.66 22.26
N GLU A 210 -7.18 4.20 22.14
CA GLU A 210 -6.03 4.82 22.81
C GLU A 210 -5.72 6.24 22.29
N LEU A 211 -5.80 6.45 20.97
CA LEU A 211 -5.51 7.74 20.33
C LEU A 211 -6.56 8.81 20.66
N SER A 212 -7.83 8.42 20.77
CA SER A 212 -8.94 9.30 21.10
C SER A 212 -9.03 9.62 22.60
N ASN A 213 -8.16 9.07 23.45
CA ASN A 213 -8.30 9.12 24.92
C ASN A 213 -9.58 8.41 25.40
N GLN A 214 -9.88 7.26 24.80
CA GLN A 214 -10.89 6.30 25.24
C GLN A 214 -12.35 6.77 25.07
N ILE A 215 -12.59 7.66 24.10
CA ILE A 215 -13.93 8.23 23.83
C ILE A 215 -14.53 7.78 22.49
N GLU A 216 -13.71 7.24 21.59
CA GLU A 216 -14.13 6.82 20.25
C GLU A 216 -13.89 5.32 20.05
N GLU A 217 -14.92 4.64 19.54
CA GLU A 217 -14.84 3.27 19.07
C GLU A 217 -14.86 3.23 17.54
N LEU A 218 -13.86 2.58 16.96
CA LEU A 218 -13.75 2.34 15.53
C LEU A 218 -14.37 0.99 15.14
N SER A 219 -15.18 0.99 14.08
CA SER A 219 -15.55 -0.21 13.34
C SER A 219 -15.33 -0.05 11.83
N ILE A 220 -15.08 -1.17 11.15
CA ILE A 220 -14.77 -1.20 9.72
C ILE A 220 -15.72 -2.19 9.04
N SER A 221 -16.38 -1.77 7.96
CA SER A 221 -17.32 -2.62 7.25
C SER A 221 -16.87 -2.87 5.82
N TYR A 222 -16.81 -4.14 5.41
CA TYR A 222 -16.61 -4.52 4.01
C TYR A 222 -17.92 -4.44 3.23
N GLN A 223 -17.99 -3.47 2.32
CA GLN A 223 -19.13 -3.25 1.44
C GLN A 223 -18.97 -4.08 0.16
N SER A 224 -19.33 -5.36 0.26
CA SER A 224 -19.29 -6.28 -0.86
C SER A 224 -20.41 -6.01 -1.87
N SER A 225 -20.08 -6.04 -3.16
CA SER A 225 -21.05 -6.04 -4.27
C SER A 225 -21.80 -7.37 -4.39
N VAL A 226 -21.25 -8.45 -3.82
CA VAL A 226 -21.88 -9.77 -3.71
C VAL A 226 -22.22 -10.02 -2.25
N LYS A 227 -23.50 -10.04 -1.92
CA LYS A 227 -23.94 -10.29 -0.54
C LYS A 227 -24.24 -11.78 -0.39
N PRO A 228 -23.43 -12.55 0.36
CA PRO A 228 -23.78 -13.93 0.68
C PRO A 228 -25.09 -13.90 1.49
N THR A 229 -26.00 -14.81 1.17
CA THR A 229 -27.20 -15.03 1.98
C THR A 229 -26.93 -16.16 2.98
N ASP A 230 -27.71 -16.25 4.07
CA ASP A 230 -27.51 -17.30 5.09
C ASP A 230 -27.65 -18.74 4.54
N LYS A 231 -28.16 -18.90 3.31
CA LYS A 231 -28.44 -20.19 2.67
C LYS A 231 -27.47 -20.57 1.55
N GLU A 232 -26.65 -19.63 1.07
CA GLU A 232 -25.81 -19.81 -0.11
C GLU A 232 -24.35 -19.51 0.25
N ASP A 233 -23.43 -20.30 -0.31
CA ASP A 233 -22.02 -19.92 -0.25
C ASP A 233 -21.73 -18.70 -1.15
N LEU A 234 -20.56 -18.10 -0.96
CA LEU A 234 -20.17 -16.89 -1.69
C LEU A 234 -20.16 -17.09 -3.21
N SER A 235 -19.83 -18.30 -3.69
CA SER A 235 -19.73 -18.60 -5.11
C SER A 235 -21.11 -18.58 -5.77
N GLU A 236 -22.09 -19.22 -5.15
CA GLU A 236 -23.47 -19.23 -5.65
C GLU A 236 -24.08 -17.82 -5.63
N SER A 237 -23.91 -17.09 -4.52
CA SER A 237 -24.38 -15.69 -4.46
C SER A 237 -23.70 -14.79 -5.50
N PHE A 238 -22.43 -15.04 -5.85
CA PHE A 238 -21.74 -14.32 -6.91
C PHE A 238 -22.34 -14.66 -8.27
N LYS A 239 -22.53 -15.94 -8.58
CA LYS A 239 -23.18 -16.38 -9.81
C LYS A 239 -24.54 -15.72 -10.01
N ILE A 240 -25.39 -15.76 -8.99
CA ILE A 240 -26.71 -15.11 -8.99
C ILE A 240 -26.59 -13.59 -9.23
N ALA A 241 -25.60 -12.93 -8.64
CA ALA A 241 -25.37 -11.50 -8.84
C ALA A 241 -24.90 -11.17 -10.28
N LEU A 242 -24.07 -12.02 -10.89
CA LEU A 242 -23.67 -11.89 -12.30
C LEU A 242 -24.84 -12.11 -13.24
N GLU A 243 -25.68 -13.12 -13.01
CA GLU A 243 -26.88 -13.38 -13.80
C GLU A 243 -27.87 -12.20 -13.71
N LYS A 244 -28.12 -11.68 -12.50
CA LYS A 244 -28.97 -10.50 -12.29
C LYS A 244 -28.44 -9.23 -12.96
N SER A 245 -27.11 -9.12 -13.12
CA SER A 245 -26.48 -7.95 -13.77
C SER A 245 -26.26 -8.13 -15.27
N ARG A 246 -26.50 -9.33 -15.84
CA ARG A 246 -26.22 -9.69 -17.24
C ARG A 246 -26.71 -8.66 -18.25
N SER A 247 -28.00 -8.29 -18.21
CA SER A 247 -28.58 -7.33 -19.17
C SER A 247 -27.93 -5.94 -19.08
N ARG A 248 -27.63 -5.49 -17.85
CA ARG A 248 -26.96 -4.21 -17.60
C ARG A 248 -25.51 -4.24 -18.06
N ASP A 249 -24.79 -5.33 -17.82
CA ASP A 249 -23.40 -5.51 -18.21
C ASP A 249 -23.24 -5.53 -19.73
N LEU A 250 -24.17 -6.20 -20.43
CA LEU A 250 -24.27 -6.21 -21.89
C LEU A 250 -24.50 -4.80 -22.44
N PHE A 251 -25.46 -4.07 -21.88
CA PHE A 251 -25.75 -2.70 -22.29
C PHE A 251 -24.58 -1.73 -22.02
N LYS A 252 -23.98 -1.79 -20.82
CA LYS A 252 -22.86 -0.92 -20.42
C LYS A 252 -21.50 -1.37 -20.95
N LYS A 253 -21.43 -2.56 -21.55
CA LYS A 253 -20.20 -3.19 -22.04
C LYS A 253 -19.09 -3.24 -20.98
N ASN A 254 -19.48 -3.51 -19.75
CA ASN A 254 -18.59 -3.55 -18.59
C ASN A 254 -19.24 -4.34 -17.45
N THR A 255 -18.42 -5.07 -16.70
CA THR A 255 -18.85 -5.88 -15.57
C THR A 255 -19.23 -5.00 -14.37
N GLY A 256 -20.41 -5.22 -13.82
CA GLY A 256 -20.98 -4.45 -12.71
C GLY A 256 -20.83 -5.07 -11.32
N VAL A 257 -20.35 -6.31 -11.21
CA VAL A 257 -20.35 -7.12 -9.98
C VAL A 257 -18.99 -7.79 -9.75
N GLY A 258 -18.53 -7.84 -8.50
CA GLY A 258 -17.32 -8.53 -8.05
C GLY A 258 -16.34 -7.61 -7.30
N PRO A 259 -15.19 -8.14 -6.82
CA PRO A 259 -14.28 -7.40 -5.94
C PRO A 259 -13.71 -6.10 -6.50
N HIS A 260 -13.72 -5.90 -7.82
CA HIS A 260 -13.34 -4.61 -8.42
C HIS A 260 -14.37 -3.48 -8.16
N ARG A 261 -15.55 -3.81 -7.62
CA ARG A 261 -16.64 -2.89 -7.27
C ARG A 261 -16.85 -2.73 -5.78
N ASP A 262 -16.29 -3.63 -4.98
CA ASP A 262 -16.44 -3.63 -3.51
C ASP A 262 -15.78 -2.38 -2.89
N ASP A 263 -16.15 -2.09 -1.65
CA ASP A 263 -15.65 -0.93 -0.92
C ASP A 263 -15.45 -1.24 0.57
N ILE A 264 -14.85 -0.31 1.32
CA ILE A 264 -14.83 -0.33 2.78
C ILE A 264 -15.38 0.99 3.32
N SER A 265 -16.05 0.90 4.45
CA SER A 265 -16.56 2.05 5.19
C SER A 265 -16.02 2.01 6.61
N PHE A 266 -15.64 3.19 7.11
CA PHE A 266 -15.17 3.36 8.48
C PHE A 266 -16.26 4.05 9.29
N TYR A 267 -16.44 3.63 10.53
CA TYR A 267 -17.39 4.25 11.44
C TYR A 267 -16.71 4.59 12.77
N ILE A 268 -17.06 5.75 13.31
CA ILE A 268 -16.65 6.19 14.64
C ILE A 268 -17.92 6.33 15.48
N ASN A 269 -18.01 5.59 16.58
CA ASN A 269 -19.19 5.56 17.44
C ASN A 269 -20.49 5.24 16.66
N GLY A 270 -20.38 4.37 15.65
CA GLY A 270 -21.49 3.99 14.76
C GLY A 270 -21.86 5.00 13.67
N MET A 271 -21.24 6.19 13.63
CA MET A 271 -21.45 7.18 12.58
C MET A 271 -20.41 7.03 11.47
N ASP A 272 -20.81 7.19 10.21
CA ASP A 272 -19.89 7.15 9.06
C ASP A 272 -18.79 8.21 9.24
N ALA A 273 -17.54 7.75 9.25
CA ALA A 273 -16.38 8.57 9.55
C ALA A 273 -16.17 9.70 8.53
N SER A 274 -16.78 9.64 7.35
CA SER A 274 -16.72 10.71 6.35
C SER A 274 -17.35 12.03 6.82
N PHE A 275 -18.26 11.98 7.81
CA PHE A 275 -18.86 13.15 8.46
C PHE A 275 -18.04 13.67 9.66
N GLY A 276 -16.92 13.02 9.98
CA GLY A 276 -16.07 13.39 11.10
C GLY A 276 -15.39 14.75 10.95
N SER A 277 -14.88 15.27 12.06
CA SER A 277 -13.98 16.42 12.06
C SER A 277 -12.63 16.07 11.42
N GLN A 278 -11.85 17.09 11.02
CA GLN A 278 -10.51 16.84 10.50
C GLN A 278 -9.57 16.18 11.53
N GLY A 279 -9.75 16.49 12.82
CA GLY A 279 -9.02 15.83 13.90
C GLY A 279 -9.34 14.34 13.98
N GLN A 280 -10.62 13.97 13.84
CA GLN A 280 -11.07 12.58 13.79
C GLN A 280 -10.52 11.85 12.57
N HIS A 281 -10.50 12.49 11.39
CA HIS A 281 -9.92 11.89 10.20
C HIS A 281 -8.43 11.56 10.38
N ARG A 282 -7.65 12.49 10.95
CA ARG A 282 -6.23 12.27 11.24
C ARG A 282 -6.03 11.16 12.26
N SER A 283 -6.81 11.15 13.35
CA SER A 283 -6.77 10.08 14.35
C SER A 283 -7.11 8.72 13.73
N LEU A 284 -8.14 8.65 12.89
CA LEU A 284 -8.56 7.43 12.21
C LEU A 284 -7.48 6.90 11.27
N VAL A 285 -6.95 7.74 10.37
CA VAL A 285 -5.85 7.35 9.47
C VAL A 285 -4.65 6.85 10.27
N LEU A 286 -4.25 7.57 11.32
CA LEU A 286 -3.15 7.16 12.19
C LEU A 286 -3.42 5.80 12.84
N SER A 287 -4.65 5.57 13.31
CA SER A 287 -5.06 4.29 13.92
C SER A 287 -4.98 3.13 12.94
N ILE A 288 -5.47 3.33 11.70
CA ILE A 288 -5.46 2.31 10.65
C ILE A 288 -4.04 1.93 10.26
N LYS A 289 -3.15 2.90 10.10
CA LYS A 289 -1.76 2.64 9.72
C LYS A 289 -0.95 2.02 10.87
N LEU A 290 -1.21 2.40 12.12
CA LEU A 290 -0.60 1.70 13.27
C LEU A 290 -1.11 0.27 13.40
N ALA A 291 -2.39 0.03 13.11
CA ALA A 291 -2.98 -1.30 13.08
C ALA A 291 -2.42 -2.16 11.94
N GLU A 292 -2.13 -1.54 10.79
CA GLU A 292 -1.46 -2.18 9.66
C GLU A 292 -0.08 -2.71 10.05
N ILE A 293 0.73 -1.91 10.74
CA ILE A 293 2.05 -2.34 11.26
C ILE A 293 1.91 -3.59 12.14
N GLU A 294 1.03 -3.54 13.14
CA GLU A 294 0.82 -4.64 14.10
C GLU A 294 0.28 -5.90 13.39
N LEU A 295 -0.59 -5.73 12.40
CA LEU A 295 -1.11 -6.82 11.57
C LEU A 295 -0.03 -7.47 10.71
N MET A 296 0.84 -6.66 10.07
CA MET A 296 1.95 -7.18 9.27
C MET A 296 2.94 -7.95 10.14
N GLU A 297 3.30 -7.41 11.30
CA GLU A 297 4.15 -8.09 12.29
C GLU A 297 3.56 -9.41 12.74
N ASN A 298 2.25 -9.44 13.04
CA ASN A 298 1.57 -10.65 13.48
C ASN A 298 1.55 -11.76 12.42
N ILE A 299 1.46 -11.40 11.13
CA ILE A 299 1.36 -12.37 10.02
C ILE A 299 2.73 -12.80 9.52
N THR A 300 3.68 -11.87 9.42
CA THR A 300 4.99 -12.10 8.78
C THR A 300 6.10 -12.39 9.79
N THR A 301 5.83 -12.22 11.09
CA THR A 301 6.80 -12.32 12.20
C THR A 301 7.97 -11.33 12.13
N GLU A 302 7.96 -10.40 11.18
CA GLU A 302 8.97 -9.36 11.03
C GLU A 302 8.32 -7.97 11.04
N SER A 303 8.97 -7.02 11.73
CA SER A 303 8.58 -5.61 11.65
C SER A 303 8.76 -5.05 10.23
N PRO A 304 7.74 -4.37 9.66
CA PRO A 304 7.87 -3.67 8.40
C PRO A 304 8.76 -2.43 8.58
N ILE A 305 9.17 -1.84 7.46
CA ILE A 305 9.84 -0.54 7.44
C ILE A 305 8.79 0.57 7.40
N LEU A 306 8.93 1.59 8.24
CA LEU A 306 8.00 2.70 8.32
C LEU A 306 8.51 3.93 7.55
N LEU A 307 7.67 4.50 6.70
CA LEU A 307 7.94 5.72 5.93
C LEU A 307 6.96 6.81 6.34
N LEU A 308 7.46 7.95 6.81
CA LEU A 308 6.67 9.10 7.24
C LEU A 308 7.00 10.31 6.34
N ASP A 309 6.12 10.61 5.38
CA ASP A 309 6.31 11.69 4.40
C ASP A 309 5.58 12.97 4.85
N ASP A 310 6.31 13.91 5.43
CA ASP A 310 5.84 15.23 5.89
C ASP A 310 4.65 15.18 6.88
N VAL A 311 4.38 14.01 7.47
CA VAL A 311 3.25 13.79 8.39
C VAL A 311 3.48 14.41 9.76
N MET A 312 4.73 14.57 10.19
CA MET A 312 5.04 15.10 11.52
C MET A 312 4.48 16.51 11.71
N SER A 313 4.56 17.38 10.71
CA SER A 313 3.98 18.74 10.78
C SER A 313 2.45 18.79 10.83
N GLU A 314 1.75 17.70 10.48
CA GLU A 314 0.28 17.65 10.47
C GLU A 314 -0.34 17.13 11.78
N LEU A 315 0.49 16.54 12.63
CA LEU A 315 0.08 15.96 13.91
C LEU A 315 0.32 16.95 15.05
N ASP A 316 -0.58 16.93 16.03
CA ASP A 316 -0.32 17.63 17.30
C ASP A 316 0.71 16.85 18.14
N ASN A 317 1.29 17.52 19.14
CA ASN A 317 2.34 16.94 19.99
C ASN A 317 1.90 15.61 20.63
N THR A 318 0.64 15.50 21.07
CA THR A 318 0.13 14.28 21.68
C THR A 318 0.14 13.11 20.69
N ARG A 319 -0.30 13.32 19.44
CA ARG A 319 -0.28 12.30 18.38
C ARG A 319 1.14 11.98 17.92
N GLN A 320 2.02 12.98 17.81
CA GLN A 320 3.44 12.77 17.49
C GLN A 320 4.10 11.86 18.54
N LEU A 321 3.91 12.16 19.83
CA LEU A 321 4.46 11.34 20.92
C LEU A 321 3.96 9.90 20.84
N LYS A 322 2.64 9.68 20.70
CA LYS A 322 2.07 8.33 20.56
C LYS A 322 2.62 7.56 19.34
N LEU A 323 2.82 8.25 18.21
CA LEU A 323 3.45 7.67 17.02
C LEU A 323 4.92 7.28 17.31
N LEU A 324 5.70 8.19 17.90
CA LEU A 324 7.10 7.96 18.25
C LEU A 324 7.27 6.83 19.29
N GLU A 325 6.41 6.79 20.32
CA GLU A 325 6.40 5.71 21.32
C GLU A 325 6.20 4.35 20.65
N THR A 326 5.22 4.26 19.75
CA THR A 326 4.89 3.00 19.05
C THR A 326 6.04 2.48 18.18
N ILE A 327 6.84 3.38 17.60
CA ILE A 327 7.86 3.02 16.58
C ILE A 327 9.28 2.93 17.14
N SER A 328 9.52 3.46 18.35
CA SER A 328 10.86 3.71 18.89
C SER A 328 11.72 2.49 19.21
N GLN A 329 11.17 1.26 19.25
CA GLN A 329 11.91 0.10 19.77
C GLN A 329 12.26 -1.01 18.77
N SER A 330 11.49 -1.20 17.68
CA SER A 330 11.67 -2.37 16.80
C SER A 330 11.63 -2.07 15.29
N ILE A 331 11.19 -0.88 14.89
CA ILE A 331 10.86 -0.57 13.50
C ILE A 331 11.87 0.42 12.91
N GLN A 332 12.49 0.06 11.79
CA GLN A 332 13.27 1.02 11.03
C GLN A 332 12.32 2.08 10.45
N THR A 333 12.57 3.34 10.77
CA THR A 333 11.70 4.46 10.41
C THR A 333 12.47 5.48 9.59
N PHE A 334 11.83 5.95 8.51
CA PHE A 334 12.29 7.05 7.68
C PHE A 334 11.33 8.23 7.78
N ILE A 335 11.85 9.41 8.10
CA ILE A 335 11.03 10.63 8.29
C ILE A 335 11.52 11.70 7.34
N THR A 336 10.62 12.36 6.61
CA THR A 336 10.94 13.62 5.94
C THR A 336 10.47 14.80 6.80
N THR A 337 11.31 15.83 6.88
CA THR A 337 10.95 17.08 7.55
C THR A 337 11.73 18.26 6.99
N THR A 338 11.20 19.47 7.21
CA THR A 338 11.87 20.74 6.88
C THR A 338 12.67 21.29 8.06
N SER A 339 12.31 20.93 9.29
CA SER A 339 13.03 21.32 10.51
C SER A 339 13.03 20.19 11.55
N LEU A 340 13.95 20.27 12.51
CA LEU A 340 14.03 19.31 13.63
C LEU A 340 13.22 19.79 14.85
N ASP A 341 12.54 20.93 14.77
CA ASP A 341 11.88 21.57 15.92
C ASP A 341 10.76 20.70 16.52
N HIS A 342 10.11 19.89 15.68
CA HIS A 342 9.06 18.94 16.07
C HIS A 342 9.62 17.60 16.59
N LEU A 343 10.94 17.45 16.63
CA LEU A 343 11.64 16.20 16.88
C LEU A 343 12.58 16.31 18.11
N GLN A 344 12.17 17.06 19.13
CA GLN A 344 12.98 17.33 20.33
C GLN A 344 13.20 16.09 21.24
N ASN A 345 12.34 15.08 21.13
CA ASN A 345 12.37 13.87 21.98
C ASN A 345 12.76 12.60 21.20
N LEU A 346 13.66 12.72 20.22
CA LEU A 346 14.07 11.57 19.43
C LEU A 346 15.01 10.63 20.19
N PRO A 347 14.99 9.32 19.87
CA PRO A 347 15.96 8.37 20.41
C PRO A 347 17.38 8.69 19.97
N GLU A 348 18.37 8.37 20.80
CA GLU A 348 19.80 8.67 20.55
C GLU A 348 20.35 7.99 19.29
N ASN A 349 19.84 6.81 18.93
CA ASN A 349 20.30 6.05 17.77
C ASN A 349 19.54 6.43 16.50
N LEU A 350 20.04 7.47 15.82
CA LEU A 350 19.47 7.98 14.58
C LEU A 350 20.55 8.39 13.56
N SER A 351 20.15 8.65 12.32
CA SER A 351 20.99 9.30 11.31
C SER A 351 20.21 10.40 10.60
N ILE A 352 20.87 11.54 10.40
CA ILE A 352 20.30 12.72 9.72
C ILE A 352 21.00 12.89 8.38
N PHE A 353 20.17 12.91 7.33
CA PHE A 353 20.54 13.05 5.95
C PHE A 353 20.04 14.40 5.46
N ALA A 354 20.96 15.34 5.22
CA ALA A 354 20.61 16.61 4.62
C ALA A 354 20.44 16.41 3.10
N ILE A 355 19.30 16.87 2.57
CA ILE A 355 18.96 16.75 1.15
C ILE A 355 18.86 18.13 0.53
N GLN A 356 19.71 18.36 -0.47
CA GLN A 356 19.72 19.58 -1.25
C GLN A 356 19.96 19.24 -2.73
N ASP A 357 19.09 19.75 -3.60
CA ASP A 357 19.17 19.63 -5.06
C ASP A 357 19.43 18.20 -5.57
N GLY A 358 18.77 17.22 -4.95
CA GLY A 358 18.93 15.80 -5.31
C GLY A 358 20.27 15.18 -4.89
N GLN A 359 20.99 15.81 -3.96
CA GLN A 359 22.18 15.27 -3.32
C GLN A 359 21.91 15.02 -1.84
N VAL A 360 22.57 14.00 -1.30
CA VAL A 360 22.44 13.59 0.10
C VAL A 360 23.80 13.72 0.77
N SER A 361 23.85 14.47 1.87
CA SER A 361 24.99 14.51 2.78
C SER A 361 24.60 13.94 4.14
N VAL A 362 25.48 13.14 4.73
CA VAL A 362 25.24 12.49 6.03
C VAL A 362 25.90 13.33 7.11
N ASN A 363 25.09 13.88 8.01
CA ASN A 363 25.60 14.39 9.27
C ASN A 363 25.63 13.22 10.25
N LYS A 364 26.81 12.60 10.41
CA LYS A 364 27.02 11.66 11.51
C LYS A 364 27.14 12.49 12.79
N ASN A 365 26.22 12.28 13.73
CA ASN A 365 26.39 12.73 15.11
C ASN A 365 27.60 12.05 15.74
#